data_AF-A0A2U3XHA8-F1
#
_entry.id   AF-A0A2U3XHA8-F1
#
_cell.length_a   1.000
_cell.length_b   1.000
_cell.length_c   1.000
_cell.angle_alpha   90.00
_cell.angle_beta   90.00
_cell.angle_gamma   90.00
#
_symmetry.space_group_name_H-M   'P 1'
#
loop_
_entity.id
_entity.type
_entity.pdbx_description
1 polymer ?
#
loop_
_entity_poly.entity_id
_entity_poly.type
_entity_poly.pdbx_seq_one_letter_code
_entity_poly.pdbx_strand_id
1 'polypeptide(L)'
;MASRVLSACVRRLPAAFAPLPRLPTLAAARPLSITLCPAGARTRPGAPQPASVLAQVPVTQLCRQYSDAPPLTLEGIRDRVLYVLKLYDKIDPEKLSVNSHFMKDLGLDSLDQVEIIMAMEDEFGFEIPDTDAEKLMCPQEIVDYIADKKDVYE
;
A
#
# COMPACT_ATOMS: atom_id res chain seq x y z
N MET A 1 41.62 -39.81 -4.49
CA MET A 1 41.12 -40.08 -5.86
C MET A 1 39.67 -39.67 -5.87
N ALA A 2 39.44 -38.43 -6.28
CA ALA A 2 38.80 -38.11 -7.57
C ALA A 2 37.27 -38.16 -7.42
N SER A 3 36.64 -37.03 -7.16
CA SER A 3 36.09 -36.13 -8.19
C SER A 3 34.83 -36.69 -8.83
N ARG A 4 33.81 -35.82 -8.91
CA ARG A 4 32.56 -35.91 -9.69
C ARG A 4 31.37 -36.42 -8.88
N VAL A 5 30.55 -35.48 -8.37
CA VAL A 5 29.17 -35.23 -8.84
C VAL A 5 28.76 -33.83 -8.33
N LEU A 6 29.26 -32.79 -8.99
CA LEU A 6 28.76 -31.41 -8.87
C LEU A 6 28.58 -30.89 -10.30
N SER A 7 27.55 -31.38 -11.00
CA SER A 7 27.21 -30.84 -12.33
C SER A 7 25.80 -31.25 -12.73
N ALA A 8 24.79 -30.66 -12.09
CA ALA A 8 23.43 -30.56 -12.66
C ALA A 8 22.54 -29.75 -11.71
N CYS A 9 22.61 -28.42 -11.78
CA CYS A 9 21.47 -27.50 -11.58
C CYS A 9 21.90 -26.04 -11.82
N VAL A 10 22.55 -25.79 -12.95
CA VAL A 10 22.55 -24.45 -13.58
C VAL A 10 21.70 -24.59 -14.83
N ARG A 11 20.41 -24.29 -14.74
CA ARG A 11 19.56 -23.98 -15.90
C ARG A 11 18.23 -23.40 -15.42
N ARG A 12 17.97 -22.19 -15.95
CA ARG A 12 16.68 -21.46 -16.03
C ARG A 12 16.39 -20.47 -14.90
N LEU A 13 17.10 -19.34 -14.92
CA LEU A 13 16.44 -18.06 -14.69
C LEU A 13 15.59 -17.71 -15.93
N PRO A 14 14.30 -17.34 -15.78
CA PRO A 14 13.62 -16.55 -16.79
C PRO A 14 13.98 -15.07 -16.57
N ALA A 15 14.84 -14.55 -17.45
CA ALA A 15 14.93 -13.12 -17.71
C ALA A 15 13.68 -12.70 -18.49
N ALA A 16 12.78 -11.96 -17.85
CA ALA A 16 11.68 -11.29 -18.52
C ALA A 16 11.76 -9.79 -18.20
N PHE A 17 12.68 -9.12 -18.90
CA PHE A 17 12.79 -7.67 -18.97
C PHE A 17 11.69 -7.20 -19.93
N ALA A 18 10.56 -6.72 -19.40
CA ALA A 18 9.50 -6.13 -20.21
C ALA A 18 9.73 -4.61 -20.34
N PRO A 19 9.63 -4.02 -21.54
CA PRO A 19 9.79 -2.58 -21.73
C PRO A 19 8.49 -1.84 -21.38
N LEU A 20 8.63 -0.76 -20.60
CA LEU A 20 7.57 0.21 -20.27
C LEU A 20 6.93 0.81 -21.54
N PRO A 21 5.58 0.88 -21.65
CA PRO A 21 4.94 1.63 -22.72
C PRO A 21 4.94 3.13 -22.39
N ARG A 22 5.34 3.92 -23.39
CA ARG A 22 5.36 5.39 -23.40
C ARG A 22 3.93 5.94 -23.42
N LEU A 23 3.63 6.85 -22.49
CA LEU A 23 2.38 7.61 -22.46
C LEU A 23 2.36 8.67 -23.59
N PRO A 24 1.26 8.80 -24.37
CA PRO A 24 1.07 9.93 -25.25
C PRO A 24 0.46 11.11 -24.50
N THR A 25 1.12 12.25 -24.63
CA THR A 25 0.59 13.59 -24.40
C THR A 25 -0.65 13.82 -25.27
N LEU A 26 -1.76 14.25 -24.69
CA LEU A 26 -2.84 14.87 -25.46
C LEU A 26 -3.53 15.98 -24.68
N ALA A 27 -3.19 17.19 -25.13
CA ALA A 27 -3.86 18.43 -24.86
C ALA A 27 -5.30 18.40 -25.39
N ALA A 28 -6.23 18.95 -24.61
CA ALA A 28 -7.47 19.51 -25.17
C ALA A 28 -8.03 20.54 -24.20
N ALA A 29 -7.62 21.78 -24.42
CA ALA A 29 -8.29 22.97 -23.92
C ALA A 29 -9.73 23.01 -24.45
N ARG A 30 -10.69 23.43 -23.62
CA ARG A 30 -11.84 24.20 -24.12
C ARG A 30 -12.51 25.04 -23.01
N PRO A 31 -12.83 26.32 -23.29
CA PRO A 31 -13.29 27.28 -22.30
C PRO A 31 -14.81 27.23 -22.15
N LEU A 32 -15.30 27.43 -20.92
CA LEU A 32 -16.72 27.74 -20.68
C LEU A 32 -16.90 29.26 -20.78
N SER A 33 -17.38 29.70 -21.94
CA SER A 33 -17.89 31.06 -22.13
C SER A 33 -19.32 31.16 -21.62
N ILE A 34 -19.54 32.26 -20.92
CA ILE A 34 -20.77 32.76 -20.31
C ILE A 34 -21.68 33.32 -21.40
N THR A 35 -22.96 32.97 -21.41
CA THR A 35 -24.01 33.81 -22.01
C THR A 35 -25.30 33.76 -21.19
N LEU A 36 -25.49 34.86 -20.48
CA LEU A 36 -26.75 35.41 -19.97
C LEU A 36 -27.66 35.78 -21.16
N CYS A 37 -29.00 35.62 -21.04
CA CYS A 37 -30.05 36.58 -21.47
C CYS A 37 -31.48 35.93 -21.54
N PRO A 38 -32.57 36.75 -21.53
CA PRO A 38 -33.67 36.55 -20.57
C PRO A 38 -35.10 36.39 -21.17
N ALA A 39 -36.06 36.17 -20.24
CA ALA A 39 -37.47 36.60 -20.19
C ALA A 39 -38.45 36.35 -21.37
N GLY A 40 -39.60 35.72 -21.06
CA GLY A 40 -40.81 35.81 -21.89
C GLY A 40 -41.93 34.85 -21.48
N ALA A 41 -42.98 35.36 -20.83
CA ALA A 41 -44.18 34.62 -20.44
C ALA A 41 -45.19 34.47 -21.59
N ARG A 42 -45.82 33.30 -21.74
CA ARG A 42 -47.26 33.17 -22.12
C ARG A 42 -47.82 31.76 -21.91
N THR A 43 -48.91 31.73 -21.16
CA THR A 43 -49.92 30.67 -20.98
C THR A 43 -50.54 30.13 -22.27
N ARG A 44 -50.74 28.80 -22.37
CA ARG A 44 -52.08 28.14 -22.34
C ARG A 44 -51.98 26.60 -22.33
N PRO A 45 -53.01 25.89 -21.83
CA PRO A 45 -52.96 24.49 -21.43
C PRO A 45 -53.44 23.54 -22.54
N GLY A 46 -52.86 22.33 -22.60
CA GLY A 46 -53.27 21.31 -23.57
C GLY A 46 -52.79 19.90 -23.19
N ALA A 47 -53.75 19.12 -22.67
CA ALA A 47 -53.87 17.65 -22.63
C ALA A 47 -52.80 16.79 -21.90
N PRO A 48 -53.24 15.81 -21.09
CA PRO A 48 -52.36 14.85 -20.44
C PRO A 48 -51.92 13.77 -21.44
N GLN A 49 -50.60 13.61 -21.61
CA GLN A 49 -50.08 12.40 -22.25
C GLN A 49 -49.99 11.30 -21.19
N PRO A 50 -50.43 10.05 -21.49
CA PRO A 50 -50.28 8.95 -20.56
C PRO A 50 -48.80 8.70 -20.30
N ALA A 51 -48.50 8.61 -19.01
CA ALA A 51 -47.19 8.41 -18.46
C ALA A 51 -46.53 7.14 -19.03
N SER A 52 -45.64 7.29 -19.99
CA SER A 52 -44.55 6.33 -20.17
C SER A 52 -43.48 6.68 -19.14
N VAL A 53 -43.71 6.21 -17.91
CA VAL A 53 -42.65 6.02 -16.94
C VAL A 53 -41.76 4.92 -17.51
N LEU A 54 -40.81 5.30 -18.37
CA LEU A 54 -39.59 4.51 -18.52
C LEU A 54 -38.96 4.51 -17.14
N ALA A 55 -39.25 3.45 -16.38
CA ALA A 55 -38.56 3.14 -15.15
C ALA A 55 -37.07 3.10 -15.51
N GLN A 56 -36.38 4.21 -15.23
CA GLN A 56 -34.94 4.24 -15.17
C GLN A 56 -34.61 3.32 -14.02
N VAL A 57 -34.41 2.03 -14.32
CA VAL A 57 -33.73 1.14 -13.38
C VAL A 57 -32.39 1.83 -13.16
N PRO A 58 -32.08 2.29 -11.94
CA PRO A 58 -30.74 2.79 -11.69
C PRO A 58 -29.87 1.59 -11.99
N VAL A 59 -29.08 1.68 -13.06
CA VAL A 59 -27.96 0.79 -13.27
C VAL A 59 -27.06 1.12 -12.09
N THR A 60 -27.30 0.44 -10.96
CA THR A 60 -26.38 0.38 -9.84
C THR A 60 -25.15 -0.21 -10.45
N GLN A 61 -24.26 0.70 -10.84
CA GLN A 61 -23.00 0.42 -11.44
C GLN A 61 -22.25 -0.38 -10.39
N LEU A 62 -22.27 -1.70 -10.57
CA LEU A 62 -21.58 -2.64 -9.72
C LEU A 62 -20.11 -2.53 -10.10
N CYS A 63 -19.50 -1.38 -9.76
CA CYS A 63 -18.07 -1.18 -9.83
C CYS A 63 -17.48 -2.22 -8.89
N ARG A 64 -17.03 -3.33 -9.46
CA ARG A 64 -16.24 -4.31 -8.72
C ARG A 64 -14.97 -3.59 -8.26
N GLN A 65 -14.93 -3.25 -6.98
CA GLN A 65 -13.76 -2.67 -6.33
C GLN A 65 -12.70 -3.78 -6.26
N TYR A 66 -11.85 -3.88 -7.27
CA TYR A 66 -10.69 -4.77 -7.30
C TYR A 66 -9.37 -4.04 -7.05
N SER A 67 -9.45 -2.74 -6.77
CA SER A 67 -8.29 -1.85 -6.73
C SER A 67 -7.86 -1.47 -5.33
N ASP A 68 -8.64 -1.83 -4.30
CA ASP A 68 -8.31 -1.48 -2.91
C ASP A 68 -7.47 -2.58 -2.28
N ALA A 69 -6.34 -2.19 -1.71
CA ALA A 69 -5.55 -3.10 -0.90
C ALA A 69 -6.32 -3.40 0.39
N PRO A 70 -6.26 -4.64 0.93
CA PRO A 70 -6.89 -4.95 2.20
C PRO A 70 -6.44 -3.94 3.28
N PRO A 71 -7.36 -3.45 4.14
CA PRO A 71 -6.99 -2.55 5.22
C PRO A 71 -5.97 -3.24 6.13
N LEU A 72 -4.91 -2.52 6.49
CA LEU A 72 -3.90 -3.01 7.42
C LEU A 72 -4.53 -3.08 8.82
N THR A 73 -4.66 -4.27 9.38
CA THR A 73 -5.09 -4.46 10.77
C THR A 73 -3.88 -4.42 11.70
N LEU A 74 -4.07 -4.10 12.98
CA LEU A 74 -3.00 -4.11 13.99
C LEU A 74 -2.29 -5.47 14.06
N GLU A 75 -3.06 -6.56 13.96
CA GLU A 75 -2.53 -7.92 13.91
C GLU A 75 -1.69 -8.15 12.66
N GLY A 76 -2.14 -7.68 11.50
CA GLY A 76 -1.39 -7.77 10.24
C GLY A 76 -0.08 -6.98 10.28
N ILE A 77 -0.05 -5.83 10.96
CA ILE A 77 1.18 -5.06 11.17
C ILE A 77 2.14 -5.83 12.06
N ARG A 78 1.66 -6.35 13.21
CA ARG A 78 2.48 -7.15 14.13
C ARG A 78 3.11 -8.35 13.43
N ASP A 79 2.31 -9.11 12.69
CA ASP A 79 2.76 -10.32 12.00
C ASP A 79 3.82 -9.97 10.93
N ARG A 80 3.62 -8.88 10.20
CA ARG A 80 4.59 -8.40 9.19
C ARG A 80 5.89 -7.91 9.82
N VAL A 81 5.84 -7.13 10.89
CA VAL A 81 7.04 -6.67 11.61
C VAL A 81 7.83 -7.87 12.14
N LEU A 82 7.15 -8.83 12.79
CA LEU A 82 7.81 -10.05 13.26
C LEU A 82 8.36 -10.89 12.11
N TYR A 83 7.70 -10.90 10.96
CA TYR A 83 8.18 -11.61 9.77
C TYR A 83 9.48 -11.01 9.24
N VAL A 84 9.56 -9.68 9.09
CA VAL A 84 10.79 -8.99 8.64
C VAL A 84 11.94 -9.26 9.61
N LEU A 85 11.68 -9.19 10.93
CA LEU A 85 12.70 -9.45 11.95
C LEU A 85 13.23 -10.90 11.93
N LYS A 86 12.39 -11.88 11.56
CA LYS A 86 12.81 -13.29 11.40
C LYS A 86 13.68 -13.53 10.17
N LEU A 87 13.59 -12.66 9.16
CA LEU A 87 14.42 -12.74 7.95
C LEU A 87 15.83 -12.15 8.16
N TYR A 88 16.06 -11.46 9.27
CA TYR A 88 17.35 -10.86 9.56
C TYR A 88 18.31 -11.89 10.15
N ASP A 89 19.39 -12.20 9.44
CA ASP A 89 20.29 -13.33 9.75
C ASP A 89 20.93 -13.29 11.15
N LYS A 90 21.02 -12.11 11.77
CA LYS A 90 21.60 -11.94 13.12
C LYS A 90 20.60 -12.19 14.25
N ILE A 91 19.30 -12.31 13.94
CA ILE A 91 18.24 -12.53 14.93
C ILE A 91 17.84 -14.01 14.93
N ASP A 92 17.90 -14.64 16.11
CA ASP A 92 17.34 -15.97 16.31
C ASP A 92 15.81 -15.89 16.43
N PRO A 93 15.02 -16.56 15.57
CA PRO A 93 13.56 -16.48 15.59
C PRO A 93 12.94 -17.05 16.88
N GLU A 94 13.66 -17.92 17.60
CA GLU A 94 13.22 -18.50 18.87
C GLU A 94 13.38 -17.55 20.06
N LYS A 95 14.31 -16.59 19.97
CA LYS A 95 14.55 -15.59 21.03
C LYS A 95 13.76 -14.30 20.80
N LEU A 96 13.23 -14.11 19.59
CA LEU A 96 12.48 -12.94 19.21
C LEU A 96 11.15 -12.87 19.95
N SER A 97 10.96 -11.81 20.74
CA SER A 97 9.71 -11.49 21.40
C SER A 97 9.23 -10.12 20.96
N VAL A 98 7.93 -9.85 21.05
CA VAL A 98 7.38 -8.54 20.69
C VAL A 98 7.94 -7.43 21.60
N ASN A 99 8.27 -7.78 22.85
CA ASN A 99 8.81 -6.86 23.85
C ASN A 99 10.34 -6.98 24.03
N SER A 100 11.04 -7.75 23.19
CA SER A 100 12.50 -7.89 23.33
C SER A 100 13.21 -6.65 22.84
N HIS A 101 14.19 -6.18 23.60
CA HIS A 101 14.99 -5.02 23.26
C HIS A 101 16.14 -5.41 22.32
N PHE A 102 16.30 -4.70 21.20
CA PHE A 102 17.28 -5.04 20.16
C PHE A 102 18.72 -5.15 20.68
N MET A 103 19.19 -4.17 21.46
CA MET A 103 20.55 -4.19 22.00
C MET A 103 20.74 -5.10 23.22
N LYS A 104 19.77 -5.14 24.15
CA LYS A 104 19.96 -5.81 25.45
C LYS A 104 19.66 -7.30 25.41
N ASP A 105 18.63 -7.70 24.67
CA ASP A 105 18.15 -9.10 24.66
C ASP A 105 18.65 -9.85 23.43
N LEU A 106 18.64 -9.20 22.27
CA LEU A 106 19.09 -9.80 21.01
C LEU A 106 20.58 -9.53 20.74
N GLY A 107 21.20 -8.57 21.44
CA GLY A 107 22.62 -8.28 21.30
C GLY A 107 22.99 -7.65 19.96
N LEU A 108 22.08 -6.90 19.35
CA LEU A 108 22.30 -6.20 18.08
C LEU A 108 23.07 -4.89 18.31
N ASP A 109 23.86 -4.51 17.30
CA ASP A 109 24.60 -3.25 17.32
C ASP A 109 23.72 -2.07 16.87
N SER A 110 24.17 -0.84 17.13
CA SER A 110 23.45 0.37 16.69
C SER A 110 23.34 0.50 15.17
N LEU A 111 24.26 -0.10 14.40
CA LEU A 111 24.15 -0.17 12.94
C LEU A 111 23.06 -1.14 12.50
N ASP A 112 22.92 -2.26 13.21
CA ASP A 112 21.90 -3.27 12.90
C ASP A 112 20.48 -2.71 13.13
N GLN A 113 20.32 -1.84 14.13
CA GLN A 113 19.07 -1.11 14.34
C GLN A 113 18.71 -0.26 13.10
N VAL A 114 19.66 0.49 12.54
CA VAL A 114 19.42 1.31 11.34
C VAL A 114 19.04 0.44 10.15
N GLU A 115 19.68 -0.71 9.96
CA GLU A 115 19.33 -1.67 8.90
C GLU A 115 17.90 -2.21 9.03
N ILE A 116 17.50 -2.58 10.26
CA ILE A 116 16.15 -3.05 10.54
C ILE A 116 15.11 -1.96 10.24
N ILE A 117 15.38 -0.71 10.64
CA ILE A 117 14.47 0.40 10.37
C ILE A 117 14.31 0.64 8.87
N MET A 118 15.39 0.64 8.10
CA MET A 118 15.32 0.75 6.63
C MET A 118 14.49 -0.39 6.01
N ALA A 119 14.62 -1.61 6.51
CA ALA A 119 13.81 -2.74 6.02
C ALA A 119 12.31 -2.56 6.34
N MET A 120 11.96 -1.95 7.48
CA MET A 120 10.57 -1.64 7.82
C MET A 120 9.99 -0.50 6.95
N GLU A 121 10.79 0.53 6.68
CA GLU A 121 10.42 1.62 5.78
C GLU A 121 10.07 1.12 4.38
N ASP A 122 10.93 0.25 3.84
CA ASP A 122 10.72 -0.39 2.53
C ASP A 122 9.46 -1.27 2.50
N GLU A 123 9.22 -2.04 3.57
CA GLU A 123 8.09 -2.97 3.67
C GLU A 123 6.73 -2.24 3.74
N PHE A 124 6.66 -1.09 4.40
CA PHE A 124 5.41 -0.34 4.59
C PHE A 124 5.30 0.92 3.72
N GLY A 125 6.35 1.26 2.98
CA GLY A 125 6.41 2.36 2.02
C GLY A 125 6.33 3.74 2.65
N PHE A 126 7.03 3.97 3.76
CA PHE A 126 7.12 5.27 4.43
C PHE A 126 8.53 5.53 4.97
N GLU A 127 8.85 6.78 5.28
CA GLU A 127 10.15 7.20 5.80
C GLU A 127 10.02 7.57 7.29
N ILE A 128 10.90 7.03 8.14
CA ILE A 128 11.01 7.32 9.57
C ILE A 128 12.17 8.30 9.75
N PRO A 129 11.93 9.48 10.37
CA PRO A 129 13.03 10.39 10.66
C PRO A 129 13.97 9.77 11.71
N ASP A 130 15.28 10.02 11.57
CA ASP A 130 16.33 9.50 12.46
C ASP A 130 16.01 9.73 13.95
N THR A 131 15.43 10.89 14.30
CA THR A 131 15.05 11.25 15.67
C THR A 131 14.02 10.32 16.31
N ASP A 132 13.20 9.68 15.48
CA ASP A 132 12.20 8.70 15.93
C ASP A 132 12.80 7.29 15.84
N ALA A 133 13.54 6.97 14.78
CA ALA A 133 14.23 5.69 14.61
C ALA A 133 15.13 5.34 15.81
N GLU A 134 15.85 6.32 16.35
CA GLU A 134 16.69 6.15 17.54
C GLU A 134 15.91 5.76 18.80
N LYS A 135 14.61 6.05 18.88
CA LYS A 135 13.76 5.72 20.04
C LYS A 135 13.12 4.34 19.91
N LEU A 136 13.06 3.78 18.70
CA LEU A 136 12.44 2.48 18.41
C LEU A 136 13.42 1.35 18.76
N MET A 137 13.38 0.93 20.01
CA MET A 137 14.28 -0.06 20.61
C MET A 137 13.66 -1.46 20.72
N CYS A 138 12.35 -1.56 20.58
CA CYS A 138 11.59 -2.80 20.66
C CYS A 138 10.67 -3.00 19.44
N PRO A 139 10.37 -4.25 19.02
CA PRO A 139 9.42 -4.53 17.96
C PRO A 139 8.02 -3.97 18.22
N GLN A 140 7.56 -4.00 19.48
CA GLN A 140 6.28 -3.44 19.88
C GLN A 140 6.20 -1.93 19.59
N GLU A 141 7.28 -1.18 19.83
CA GLU A 141 7.32 0.26 19.58
C GLU A 141 7.24 0.57 18.08
N ILE A 142 7.86 -0.26 17.24
CA ILE A 142 7.76 -0.16 15.77
C ILE A 142 6.31 -0.39 15.33
N VAL A 143 5.66 -1.43 15.86
CA VAL A 143 4.24 -1.72 15.55
C VAL A 143 3.37 -0.53 15.92
N ASP A 144 3.55 0.02 17.13
CA ASP A 144 2.74 1.12 17.63
C ASP A 144 2.97 2.39 16.80
N TYR A 145 4.22 2.66 16.39
CA TYR A 145 4.56 3.76 15.48
C TYR A 145 3.89 3.61 14.11
N ILE A 146 3.90 2.40 13.54
CA ILE A 146 3.25 2.13 12.24
C ILE A 146 1.72 2.28 12.36
N ALA A 147 1.14 1.76 13.45
CA ALA A 147 -0.29 1.84 13.71
C ALA A 147 -0.77 3.29 13.84
N ASP A 148 -0.02 4.13 14.56
CA ASP A 148 -0.28 5.56 14.68
C ASP A 148 -0.14 6.27 13.32
N LYS A 149 0.89 5.93 12.54
CA LYS A 149 1.14 6.58 11.24
C LYS A 149 0.09 6.24 10.17
N LYS A 150 -0.51 5.06 10.25
CA LYS A 150 -1.53 4.56 9.31
C LYS A 150 -2.96 4.74 9.84
N ASP A 151 -3.14 5.41 11.00
CA ASP A 151 -4.43 5.64 11.66
C ASP A 151 -5.26 4.34 11.84
N VAL A 152 -4.63 3.25 12.28
CA VAL A 152 -5.24 1.90 12.33
C VAL A 152 -6.06 1.67 13.61
N TYR A 153 -6.05 2.60 14.56
CA TYR A 153 -6.86 2.55 15.78
C TYR A 153 -8.29 3.05 15.53
N GLU A 154 -9.08 2.30 14.74
CA GLU A 154 -10.53 2.50 14.57
C GLU A 154 -11.30 1.21 14.88
#